data_AF-A0A917RR12-F1
#
_entry.id   AF-A0A917RR12-F1
#
_cell.length_a   1.000
_cell.length_b   1.000
_cell.length_c   1.000
_cell.angle_alpha   90.00
_cell.angle_beta   90.00
_cell.angle_gamma   90.00
#
_symmetry.space_group_name_H-M   'P 1'
#
loop_
_entity.id
_entity.type
_entity.pdbx_description
1 polymer ?
#
loop_
_entity_poly.entity_id
_entity_poly.type
_entity_poly.pdbx_seq_one_letter_code
_entity_poly.pdbx_strand_id
1 'polypeptide(L)'
;MHDPANASGPADATRATDPADPAGAGDTGDRERAARLFDIRRIIGGLFLLYGVILTVVGLLDGAAAVQKAEGVRINLWTGVAMIVVGAVFLAWERLRPVDAPGAPAEDTTTLDTEETARHA
;
A
#
# COMPACT_ATOMS: atom_id res chain seq x y z
N MET A 1 20.74 2.48 -67.17
CA MET A 1 20.75 1.10 -66.64
C MET A 1 20.02 1.15 -65.31
N HIS A 2 18.72 0.83 -65.30
CA HIS A 2 17.85 0.85 -64.13
C HIS A 2 17.66 -0.62 -63.73
N ASP A 3 17.83 -0.95 -62.44
CA ASP A 3 17.74 -2.31 -61.92
C ASP A 3 16.33 -2.53 -61.31
N PRO A 4 15.48 -3.43 -61.86
CA PRO A 4 14.14 -3.68 -61.36
C PRO A 4 14.04 -5.06 -60.71
N ALA A 5 14.50 -5.22 -59.46
CA ALA A 5 14.11 -6.36 -58.63
C ALA A 5 14.51 -6.18 -57.16
N ASN A 6 13.65 -5.54 -56.36
CA ASN A 6 13.53 -5.95 -54.97
C ASN A 6 12.05 -6.04 -54.60
N ALA A 7 11.57 -7.27 -54.60
CA ALA A 7 10.20 -7.65 -54.34
C ALA A 7 9.89 -7.54 -52.84
N SER A 8 8.92 -6.70 -52.51
CA SER A 8 8.26 -6.68 -51.20
C SER A 8 7.53 -8.01 -50.97
N GLY A 9 8.06 -8.86 -50.10
CA GLY A 9 7.35 -10.03 -49.60
C GLY A 9 6.17 -9.62 -48.71
N PRO A 10 4.97 -10.22 -48.85
CA PRO A 10 3.84 -9.94 -47.96
C PRO A 10 3.81 -10.90 -46.77
N ALA A 11 3.54 -10.30 -45.60
CA ALA A 11 2.87 -10.89 -44.45
C ALA A 11 3.52 -12.13 -43.83
N ASP A 12 4.42 -11.91 -42.86
CA ASP A 12 4.61 -12.86 -41.77
C ASP A 12 4.10 -12.26 -40.45
N ALA A 13 3.21 -13.05 -39.86
CA ALA A 13 2.84 -13.22 -38.47
C ALA A 13 2.90 -12.07 -37.47
N THR A 14 1.89 -12.13 -36.58
CA THR A 14 1.92 -11.60 -35.22
C THR A 14 1.98 -10.08 -35.12
N ARG A 15 0.77 -9.47 -35.08
CA ARG A 15 0.50 -8.34 -34.17
C ARG A 15 0.79 -8.83 -32.75
N ALA A 16 2.07 -8.89 -32.42
CA ALA A 16 2.55 -9.01 -31.07
C ALA A 16 1.89 -7.88 -30.28
N THR A 17 1.40 -8.22 -29.10
CA THR A 17 1.28 -7.29 -27.98
C THR A 17 2.50 -6.38 -28.01
N ASP A 18 2.29 -5.10 -28.33
CA ASP A 18 3.34 -4.09 -28.38
C ASP A 18 4.08 -4.08 -27.04
N PRO A 19 5.36 -4.47 -26.98
CA PRO A 19 6.12 -4.48 -25.74
C PRO A 19 6.56 -3.08 -25.28
N ALA A 20 6.09 -2.02 -25.94
CA ALA A 20 6.48 -0.63 -25.69
C ALA A 20 5.32 0.27 -25.25
N ASP A 21 4.47 -0.19 -24.31
CA ASP A 21 3.68 0.73 -23.48
C ASP A 21 4.42 1.02 -22.16
N PRO A 22 5.34 2.02 -22.11
CA PRO A 22 6.08 2.38 -20.91
C PRO A 22 5.22 3.08 -19.84
N ALA A 23 3.95 3.38 -20.12
CA ALA A 23 3.11 4.15 -19.20
C ALA A 23 2.55 3.32 -18.02
N GLY A 24 2.61 1.97 -18.07
CA GLY A 24 1.99 1.10 -17.07
C GLY A 24 2.85 0.68 -15.87
N ALA A 25 4.18 0.85 -15.95
CA ALA A 25 5.11 0.24 -14.99
C ALA A 25 5.37 1.10 -13.73
N GLY A 26 5.21 2.43 -13.80
CA GLY A 26 5.46 3.34 -12.67
C GLY A 26 4.28 3.48 -11.71
N ASP A 27 3.05 3.53 -12.24
CA ASP A 27 1.83 3.78 -11.46
C ASP A 27 1.46 2.61 -10.52
N THR A 28 1.89 1.39 -10.84
CA THR A 28 1.65 0.21 -9.99
C THR A 28 2.58 0.19 -8.76
N GLY A 29 3.86 0.53 -8.91
CA GLY A 29 4.84 0.51 -7.83
C GLY A 29 4.63 1.58 -6.76
N ASP A 30 4.24 2.79 -7.16
CA ASP A 30 4.01 3.91 -6.23
C ASP A 30 2.68 3.75 -5.47
N ARG A 31 1.62 3.26 -6.14
CA ARG A 31 0.38 2.88 -5.47
C ARG A 31 0.57 1.74 -4.48
N GLU A 32 1.40 0.73 -4.81
CA GLU A 32 1.74 -0.32 -3.86
C GLU A 32 2.51 0.21 -2.65
N ARG A 33 3.48 1.10 -2.82
CA ARG A 33 4.19 1.73 -1.69
C ARG A 33 3.25 2.56 -0.82
N ALA A 34 2.40 3.39 -1.44
CA ALA A 34 1.41 4.21 -0.75
C ALA A 34 0.40 3.35 0.03
N ALA A 35 -0.09 2.25 -0.56
CA ALA A 35 -0.98 1.31 0.11
C ALA A 35 -0.33 0.69 1.36
N ARG A 36 0.94 0.25 1.24
CA ARG A 36 1.71 -0.35 2.35
C ARG A 36 1.96 0.63 3.51
N LEU A 37 2.08 1.93 3.22
CA LEU A 37 2.32 2.98 4.23
C LEU A 37 1.15 3.18 5.20
N PHE A 38 -0.06 2.81 4.79
CA PHE A 38 -1.27 2.86 5.64
C PHE A 38 -1.72 1.50 6.16
N ASP A 39 -1.27 0.41 5.54
CA ASP A 39 -1.76 -0.94 5.81
C ASP A 39 -1.50 -1.36 7.27
N ILE A 40 -0.31 -1.07 7.80
CA ILE A 40 0.07 -1.57 9.13
C ILE A 40 -0.63 -0.87 10.30
N ARG A 41 -0.83 0.45 10.25
CA ARG A 41 -1.47 1.21 11.34
C ARG A 41 -2.96 0.88 11.43
N ARG A 42 -3.60 0.75 10.27
CA ARG A 42 -4.99 0.34 10.13
C ARG A 42 -5.21 -1.08 10.64
N ILE A 43 -4.36 -2.03 10.21
CA ILE A 43 -4.45 -3.44 10.63
C ILE A 43 -4.25 -3.58 12.13
N ILE A 44 -3.17 -3.01 12.67
CA ILE A 44 -2.87 -3.11 14.11
C ILE A 44 -3.97 -2.43 14.93
N GLY A 45 -4.38 -1.21 14.55
CA GLY A 45 -5.45 -0.48 15.24
C GLY A 45 -6.79 -1.23 15.22
N GLY A 46 -7.17 -1.78 14.07
CA GLY A 46 -8.38 -2.59 13.93
C GLY A 46 -8.31 -3.89 14.73
N LEU A 47 -7.17 -4.57 14.74
CA LEU A 47 -6.95 -5.78 15.52
C LEU A 47 -7.06 -5.51 17.02
N PHE A 48 -6.43 -4.45 17.52
CA PHE A 48 -6.55 -4.03 18.93
C PHE A 48 -8.00 -3.69 19.30
N LEU A 49 -8.73 -3.01 18.42
CA LEU A 49 -10.14 -2.67 18.66
C LEU A 49 -11.00 -3.93 18.76
N LEU A 50 -10.85 -4.87 17.81
CA LEU A 50 -11.59 -6.14 17.80
C LEU A 50 -11.29 -6.98 19.04
N TYR A 51 -10.00 -7.18 19.35
CA TYR A 51 -9.58 -7.97 20.50
C TYR A 51 -10.01 -7.30 21.82
N GLY A 52 -9.88 -5.97 21.91
CA GLY A 52 -10.32 -5.18 23.06
C GLY A 52 -11.82 -5.26 23.31
N VAL A 53 -12.66 -5.25 22.27
CA VAL A 53 -14.11 -5.47 22.39
C VAL A 53 -14.41 -6.86 22.95
N ILE A 54 -13.77 -7.91 22.42
CA ILE A 54 -13.93 -9.28 22.90
C ILE A 54 -13.55 -9.37 24.38
N LEU A 55 -12.38 -8.85 24.77
CA LEU A 55 -11.91 -8.84 26.16
C LEU A 55 -12.81 -8.03 27.09
N THR A 56 -13.36 -6.92 26.61
CA THR A 56 -14.29 -6.11 27.39
C THR A 56 -15.59 -6.87 27.64
N VAL A 57 -16.13 -7.57 26.63
CA VAL A 57 -17.33 -8.42 26.81
C VAL A 57 -17.04 -9.57 27.77
N VAL A 58 -15.92 -10.28 27.60
CA VAL A 58 -15.51 -11.35 28.52
C VAL A 58 -15.35 -10.82 29.95
N GLY A 59 -14.69 -9.67 30.13
CA GLY A 59 -14.52 -9.04 31.43
C GLY A 59 -15.81 -8.49 32.04
N LEU A 60 -16.82 -8.16 31.23
CA LEU A 60 -18.16 -7.78 31.71
C LEU A 60 -18.92 -9.00 32.23
N LEU A 61 -18.75 -10.13 31.55
CA LEU A 61 -19.39 -11.41 31.86
C LEU A 61 -18.62 -12.23 32.91
N ASP A 62 -17.46 -11.77 33.38
CA ASP A 62 -16.70 -12.42 34.45
C ASP A 62 -17.58 -12.60 35.70
N GLY A 63 -17.82 -13.86 36.04
CA GLY A 63 -18.63 -14.25 37.20
C GLY A 63 -17.96 -13.88 38.53
N ALA A 64 -18.78 -13.70 39.58
CA ALA A 64 -18.34 -13.24 40.91
C ALA A 64 -17.16 -14.03 41.53
N ALA A 65 -16.98 -15.31 41.15
CA ALA A 65 -15.86 -16.13 41.58
C ALA A 65 -14.50 -15.70 40.99
N ALA A 66 -14.47 -15.20 39.75
CA ALA A 66 -13.27 -14.69 39.10
C ALA A 66 -12.85 -13.34 39.70
N VAL A 67 -13.83 -12.48 40.00
CA VAL A 67 -13.63 -11.16 40.62
C VAL A 67 -13.09 -11.28 42.05
N GLN A 68 -13.55 -12.26 42.84
CA GLN A 68 -13.02 -12.49 44.19
C GLN A 68 -11.58 -13.00 44.20
N LYS A 69 -11.17 -13.79 43.20
CA LYS A 69 -9.78 -14.28 43.06
C LYS A 69 -8.79 -13.18 42.66
N ALA A 70 -9.29 -12.11 42.05
CA ALA A 70 -8.49 -10.97 41.60
C ALA A 70 -8.63 -9.75 42.54
N GLU A 71 -8.94 -9.96 43.82
CA GLU A 71 -9.12 -8.89 44.82
C GLU A 71 -10.11 -7.78 44.38
N GLY A 72 -11.17 -8.14 43.66
CA GLY A 72 -12.18 -7.18 43.19
C GLY A 72 -11.82 -6.48 41.87
N VAL A 73 -10.64 -6.72 41.30
CA VAL A 73 -10.20 -6.08 40.06
C VAL A 73 -10.54 -6.93 38.84
N ARG A 74 -11.36 -6.39 37.94
CA ARG A 74 -11.71 -7.03 36.66
C ARG A 74 -10.59 -6.82 35.64
N ILE A 75 -9.55 -7.65 35.72
CA ILE A 75 -8.35 -7.56 34.87
C ILE A 75 -8.70 -7.64 33.38
N ASN A 76 -9.57 -8.56 32.98
CA ASN A 76 -10.00 -8.68 31.58
C ASN A 76 -10.71 -7.41 31.09
N LEU A 77 -11.51 -6.78 31.95
CA LEU A 77 -12.21 -5.54 31.62
C LEU A 77 -11.25 -4.38 31.42
N TRP A 78 -10.33 -4.16 32.37
CA TRP A 78 -9.32 -3.11 32.27
C TRP A 78 -8.40 -3.30 31.07
N THR A 79 -8.01 -4.55 30.79
CA THR A 79 -7.16 -4.88 29.64
C THR A 79 -7.91 -4.65 28.32
N GLY A 80 -9.17 -5.06 28.24
CA GLY A 80 -10.03 -4.82 27.08
C GLY A 80 -10.24 -3.32 26.81
N VAL A 81 -10.57 -2.55 27.85
CA VAL A 81 -10.74 -1.09 27.76
C VAL A 81 -9.44 -0.42 27.33
N ALA A 82 -8.30 -0.80 27.92
CA ALA A 82 -7.00 -0.26 27.52
C ALA A 82 -6.69 -0.56 26.04
N MET A 83 -6.95 -1.78 25.57
CA MET A 83 -6.78 -2.14 24.15
C MET A 83 -7.70 -1.33 23.22
N ILE A 84 -8.95 -1.08 23.61
CA ILE A 84 -9.86 -0.23 22.83
C ILE A 84 -9.33 1.19 22.73
N VAL A 85 -8.89 1.77 23.85
CA VAL A 85 -8.34 3.14 23.88
C VAL A 85 -7.11 3.23 22.97
N VAL A 86 -6.18 2.29 23.07
CA VAL A 86 -4.98 2.25 22.20
C VAL A 86 -5.38 2.09 20.73
N GLY A 87 -6.26 1.14 20.40
CA GLY A 87 -6.76 0.94 19.03
C GLY A 87 -7.43 2.20 18.46
N ALA A 88 -8.25 2.88 19.26
CA ALA A 88 -8.90 4.12 18.87
C ALA A 88 -7.90 5.26 18.65
N VAL A 89 -6.85 5.37 19.48
CA VAL A 89 -5.77 6.33 19.28
C VAL A 89 -5.04 6.08 17.96
N PHE A 90 -4.73 4.83 17.63
CA PHE A 90 -4.09 4.48 16.36
C PHE A 90 -4.96 4.87 15.14
N LEU A 91 -6.26 4.57 15.19
CA LEU A 91 -7.20 4.92 14.12
C LEU A 91 -7.41 6.44 14.01
N ALA A 92 -7.50 7.15 15.14
CA ALA A 92 -7.58 8.61 15.15
C ALA A 92 -6.31 9.24 14.59
N TRP A 93 -5.15 8.73 14.95
CA TRP A 93 -3.87 9.22 14.46
C TRP A 93 -3.69 8.98 12.95
N GLU A 94 -4.10 7.81 12.43
CA GLU A 94 -4.14 7.59 10.98
C GLU A 94 -5.00 8.64 10.28
N ARG A 95 -6.14 9.00 10.87
CA ARG A 95 -7.01 10.03 10.31
C ARG A 95 -6.39 11.43 10.35
N LEU A 96 -5.57 11.72 11.36
CA LEU A 96 -4.89 13.01 11.54
C LEU A 96 -3.59 13.14 10.73
N ARG A 97 -2.94 12.02 10.39
CA ARG A 97 -1.75 11.96 9.52
C ARG A 97 -2.02 11.09 8.29
N PRO A 98 -2.83 11.58 7.32
CA PRO A 98 -2.82 11.02 5.99
C PRO A 98 -1.39 11.13 5.42
N VAL A 99 -0.76 9.99 5.11
CA VAL A 99 0.44 9.91 4.28
C VAL A 99 0.05 10.39 2.87
N ASP A 100 0.62 11.51 2.46
CA ASP A 100 0.44 12.05 1.12
C ASP A 100 0.93 11.04 0.08
N ALA A 101 0.10 10.77 -0.93
CA ALA A 101 0.52 9.97 -2.08
C ALA A 101 1.70 10.66 -2.79
N PRO A 102 2.70 9.92 -3.29
CA PRO A 102 3.81 10.53 -4.02
C PRO A 102 3.28 11.43 -5.15
N GLY A 103 3.66 12.70 -5.09
CA GLY A 103 3.36 13.69 -6.13
C GLY A 103 3.97 13.26 -7.46
N ALA A 104 3.26 13.60 -8.54
CA ALA A 104 3.62 13.32 -9.93
C ALA A 104 5.14 13.43 -10.18
N PRO A 105 5.74 12.47 -10.92
CA PRO A 105 7.17 12.51 -11.21
C PRO A 105 7.51 13.83 -11.87
N ALA A 106 8.47 14.55 -11.27
CA ALA A 106 9.14 15.65 -11.94
C ALA A 106 9.68 15.08 -13.26
N GLU A 107 9.32 15.72 -14.37
CA GLU A 107 9.94 15.44 -15.66
C GLU A 107 11.43 15.74 -15.55
N ASP A 108 12.23 14.71 -15.26
CA ASP A 108 13.65 14.70 -15.62
C ASP A 108 13.68 14.63 -17.14
N THR A 109 13.55 15.81 -17.74
CA THR A 109 13.97 16.13 -19.10
C THR A 109 15.49 15.94 -19.18
N THR A 110 15.96 14.69 -19.10
CA THR A 110 17.20 14.26 -19.75
C THR A 110 16.85 13.88 -21.18
N THR A 111 16.23 14.84 -21.85
CA THR A 111 16.07 14.88 -23.30
C THR A 111 17.36 15.50 -23.81
N LEU A 112 18.13 14.70 -24.56
CA LEU A 112 19.17 15.14 -25.51
C LEU A 112 20.51 15.59 -24.89
N ASP A 113 21.45 14.65 -24.74
CA ASP A 113 22.88 14.99 -24.86
C ASP A 113 23.70 13.86 -25.51
N THR A 114 23.18 12.62 -25.50
CA THR A 114 23.91 11.48 -26.10
C THR A 114 23.78 11.40 -27.62
N GLU A 115 22.74 11.95 -28.26
CA GLU A 115 22.59 11.92 -29.73
C GLU A 115 23.30 13.07 -30.46
N GLU A 116 23.57 14.20 -29.80
CA GLU A 116 24.28 15.33 -30.45
C GLU A 116 25.80 15.07 -30.54
N THR A 117 26.37 14.39 -29.55
CA THR A 117 27.81 14.05 -29.56
C THR A 117 28.14 12.94 -30.57
N ALA A 118 27.21 12.01 -30.83
CA ALA A 118 27.43 10.89 -31.75
C ALA A 118 27.32 11.25 -33.24
N ARG A 119 26.72 12.39 -33.60
CA ARG A 119 26.65 12.87 -34.99
C ARG A 119 27.84 13.72 -35.42
N HIS A 120 28.75 14.05 -34.49
CA HIS A 120 29.86 14.99 -34.73
C HIS A 120 31.27 14.37 -34.58
N ALA A 121 31.38 13.04 -34.45
CA ALA A 121 32.66 12.30 -34.42
C ALA A 121 32.72 11.27 -35.56
#